data_AF-A0A392NQN1-F1
#
_entry.id   AF-A0A392NQN1-F1
#
_cell.length_a   1.000
_cell.length_b   1.000
_cell.length_c   1.000
_cell.angle_alpha   90.00
_cell.angle_beta   90.00
_cell.angle_gamma   90.00
#
_symmetry.space_group_name_H-M   'P 1'
#
loop_
_entity.id
_entity.type
_entity.pdbx_description
1 polymer ?
#
loop_
_entity_poly.entity_id
_entity_poly.type
_entity_poly.pdbx_seq_one_letter_code
_entity_poly.pdbx_strand_id
1 'polypeptide(L)'
;MEFLRAVIIGPQGTPYHDGLFFFDCFFPSNYPAVPPQVYYHSGGLRLNPNLYNCGKVCLSLLGTWHGKNSENWIADKSTMLQVLVSIQALILNEKPFFNEPGYAEHYRAEEGQRRSKEYNDNTFILSLKTMMYTLRKPPKLI
;
A
#
# COMPACT_ATOMS: atom_id res chain seq x y z
N MET A 1 -1.52 -21.68 11.22
CA MET A 1 -1.04 -20.32 10.89
C MET A 1 -0.38 -20.42 9.55
N GLU A 2 -0.73 -19.54 8.62
CA GLU A 2 -0.25 -19.58 7.24
C GLU A 2 0.44 -18.25 6.91
N PHE A 3 1.42 -18.32 6.01
CA PHE A 3 2.15 -17.17 5.52
C PHE A 3 2.04 -17.12 3.99
N LEU A 4 1.85 -15.93 3.46
CA LEU A 4 1.86 -15.67 2.03
C LEU A 4 2.72 -14.45 1.76
N ARG A 5 3.62 -14.54 0.78
CA ARG A 5 4.29 -13.37 0.22
C ARG A 5 3.64 -12.99 -1.09
N ALA A 6 3.23 -11.74 -1.20
CA ALA A 6 2.77 -11.15 -2.44
C ALA A 6 3.82 -10.17 -2.98
N VAL A 7 3.95 -10.14 -4.31
CA VAL A 7 4.66 -9.08 -5.02
C VAL A 7 3.64 -8.39 -5.91
N ILE A 8 3.53 -7.07 -5.77
CA ILE A 8 2.70 -6.25 -6.64
C ILE A 8 3.64 -5.46 -7.54
N ILE A 9 3.43 -5.58 -8.85
CA ILE A 9 4.08 -4.72 -9.84
C ILE A 9 3.30 -3.41 -9.86
N GLY A 10 4.01 -2.29 -9.73
CA GLY A 10 3.43 -0.96 -9.73
C GLY A 10 2.65 -0.69 -11.03
N PRO A 11 1.39 -0.19 -10.95
CA PRO A 11 0.57 -0.02 -12.15
C PRO A 11 1.13 1.03 -13.12
N GLN A 12 0.87 0.82 -14.41
CA GLN A 12 1.15 1.81 -15.45
C GLN A 12 0.44 3.14 -15.16
N GLY A 13 1.11 4.25 -15.48
CA GLY A 13 0.56 5.60 -15.28
C GLY A 13 0.66 6.12 -13.85
N THR A 14 1.29 5.37 -12.95
CA THR A 14 1.51 5.77 -11.55
C THR A 14 2.98 6.06 -11.29
N PRO A 15 3.35 6.81 -10.24
CA PRO A 15 4.77 6.97 -9.85
C PRO A 15 5.43 5.66 -9.40
N TYR A 16 4.68 4.55 -9.36
CA TYR A 16 5.12 3.22 -8.96
C TYR A 16 5.45 2.30 -10.15
N HIS A 17 5.12 2.71 -11.39
CA HIS A 17 5.18 1.88 -12.61
C HIS A 17 6.44 1.00 -12.68
N ASP A 18 6.23 -0.31 -12.92
CA ASP A 18 7.24 -1.37 -13.04
C ASP A 18 8.07 -1.63 -11.76
N GLY A 19 7.81 -0.87 -10.69
CA GLY A 19 8.37 -1.13 -9.36
C GLY A 19 7.86 -2.44 -8.78
N LEU A 20 8.74 -3.15 -8.07
CA LEU A 20 8.39 -4.38 -7.34
C LEU A 20 8.17 -4.07 -5.86
N PHE A 21 6.95 -4.29 -5.38
CA PHE A 21 6.55 -4.02 -3.99
C PHE A 21 6.19 -5.32 -3.29
N PHE A 22 6.96 -5.68 -2.26
CA PHE A 22 6.84 -6.94 -1.54
C PHE A 22 6.02 -6.79 -0.25
N PHE A 23 5.09 -7.70 -0.05
CA PHE A 23 4.20 -7.74 1.12
C PHE A 23 4.20 -9.14 1.75
N ASP A 24 4.43 -9.20 3.05
CA ASP A 24 4.27 -10.43 3.83
C ASP A 24 2.89 -10.40 4.50
N CYS A 25 2.13 -11.46 4.30
CA CYS A 25 0.77 -11.62 4.78
C CYS A 25 0.75 -12.78 5.77
N PHE A 26 0.33 -12.50 7.00
CA PHE A 26 0.18 -13.47 8.07
C PHE A 26 -1.29 -13.72 8.37
N PHE A 27 -1.70 -14.98 8.33
CA PHE A 27 -3.04 -15.42 8.69
C PHE A 27 -3.05 -15.93 10.14
N PRO A 28 -3.63 -15.16 11.08
CA PRO A 28 -3.68 -15.54 12.49
C PRO A 28 -4.58 -16.77 12.71
N SER A 29 -4.48 -17.40 13.88
CA SER A 29 -5.24 -18.62 14.21
C SER A 29 -6.76 -18.46 14.19
N ASN A 30 -7.25 -17.24 14.33
CA ASN A 30 -8.67 -16.88 14.27
C ASN A 30 -9.08 -16.28 12.92
N TYR A 31 -8.26 -16.37 11.87
CA TYR A 31 -8.71 -16.09 10.51
C TYR A 31 -9.79 -17.12 10.09
N PRO A 32 -10.88 -16.72 9.40
CA PRO A 32 -11.17 -15.39 8.86
C PRO A 32 -11.98 -14.47 9.79
N ALA A 33 -12.19 -14.81 11.07
CA ALA A 33 -12.92 -13.95 12.00
C ALA A 33 -12.25 -12.57 12.20
N VAL A 34 -10.93 -12.49 11.99
CA VAL A 34 -10.15 -11.25 11.92
C VAL A 34 -9.40 -11.17 10.58
N PRO A 35 -9.04 -9.95 10.11
CA PRO A 35 -8.28 -9.80 8.87
C PRO A 35 -6.87 -10.39 8.97
N PRO A 36 -6.23 -10.66 7.81
CA PRO A 36 -4.80 -10.97 7.79
C PRO A 36 -3.98 -9.76 8.23
N GLN A 37 -2.78 -9.99 8.75
CA GLN A 37 -1.81 -8.92 9.00
C GLN A 37 -0.91 -8.77 7.77
N VAL A 38 -0.73 -7.54 7.29
CA VAL A 38 0.11 -7.27 6.10
C VAL A 38 1.26 -6.35 6.47
N TYR A 39 2.46 -6.78 6.12
CA TYR A 39 3.70 -6.03 6.30
C TYR A 39 4.32 -5.70 4.95
N TYR A 40 4.59 -4.42 4.71
CA TYR A 40 5.29 -3.92 3.52
C TYR A 40 6.81 -3.85 3.77
N HIS A 41 7.59 -4.40 2.83
CA HIS A 41 9.05 -4.28 2.86
C HIS A 41 9.52 -2.88 2.44
N SER A 42 9.35 -1.91 3.35
CA SER A 42 9.59 -0.48 3.10
C SER A 42 11.04 -0.09 2.86
N GLY A 43 12.01 -0.84 3.40
CA GLY A 43 13.41 -0.42 3.44
C GLY A 43 13.63 0.89 4.21
N GLY A 44 12.71 1.27 5.11
CA GLY A 44 12.74 2.54 5.84
C GLY A 44 12.21 3.74 5.06
N LEU A 45 11.68 3.55 3.86
CA LEU A 45 11.15 4.61 3.00
C LEU A 45 9.63 4.76 3.17
N ARG A 46 9.12 6.00 3.10
CA ARG A 46 7.67 6.30 3.10
C ARG A 46 7.25 6.71 1.68
N LEU A 47 6.72 5.76 0.92
CA LEU A 47 6.34 5.93 -0.50
C LEU A 47 4.91 6.41 -0.73
N ASN A 48 4.07 6.24 0.28
CA ASN A 48 2.65 6.53 0.21
C ASN A 48 2.15 6.90 1.63
N PRO A 49 1.12 7.75 1.77
CA PRO A 49 0.51 8.01 3.08
C PRO A 49 0.07 6.72 3.80
N ASN A 50 -0.36 5.70 3.05
CA ASN A 50 -0.79 4.40 3.58
C ASN A 50 0.33 3.34 3.68
N LEU A 51 1.56 3.63 3.24
CA LEU A 51 2.71 2.73 3.34
C LEU A 51 3.80 3.36 4.21
N TYR A 52 3.85 2.94 5.46
CA TYR A 52 4.70 3.56 6.47
C TYR A 52 6.14 3.06 6.34
N ASN A 53 7.09 3.87 6.78
CA ASN A 53 8.51 3.51 6.82
C ASN A 53 8.80 2.29 7.72
N CYS A 54 7.96 2.00 8.69
CA CYS A 54 8.04 0.81 9.54
C CYS A 54 7.36 -0.44 8.92
N GLY A 55 6.85 -0.34 7.70
CA GLY A 55 6.21 -1.45 6.99
C GLY A 55 4.71 -1.62 7.28
N LYS A 56 4.12 -0.75 8.12
CA LYS A 56 2.65 -0.75 8.32
C LYS A 56 1.94 -0.38 7.02
N VAL A 57 0.92 -1.18 6.68
CA VAL A 57 -0.02 -0.93 5.58
C VAL A 57 -1.35 -0.46 6.16
N CYS A 58 -1.83 0.69 5.71
CA CYS A 58 -3.12 1.25 6.12
C CYS A 58 -4.20 0.94 5.08
N LEU A 59 -5.15 0.07 5.44
CA LEU A 59 -6.30 -0.28 4.62
C LEU A 59 -7.47 -0.65 5.54
N SER A 60 -8.69 -0.24 5.20
CA SER A 60 -9.88 -0.53 6.01
C SER A 60 -10.15 -2.03 6.13
N LEU A 61 -9.93 -2.78 5.03
CA LEU A 61 -9.98 -4.25 5.02
C LEU A 61 -8.98 -4.92 5.97
N LEU A 62 -7.96 -4.21 6.44
CA LEU A 62 -6.98 -4.70 7.42
C LEU A 62 -7.27 -4.18 8.83
N GLY A 63 -8.32 -3.38 9.03
CA GLY A 63 -8.60 -2.71 10.29
C GLY A 63 -7.55 -1.65 10.68
N THR A 64 -6.66 -1.27 9.76
CA THR A 64 -5.57 -0.31 10.01
C THR A 64 -5.87 1.08 9.47
N TRP A 65 -7.06 1.28 8.90
CA TRP A 65 -7.55 2.55 8.38
C TRP A 65 -9.06 2.68 8.58
N HIS A 66 -9.58 3.91 8.53
CA HIS A 66 -11.00 4.16 8.60
C HIS A 66 -11.70 3.75 7.31
N GLY A 67 -12.73 2.91 7.42
CA GLY A 67 -13.65 2.57 6.33
C GLY A 67 -15.10 2.59 6.81
N LYS A 68 -16.03 2.77 5.88
CA LYS A 68 -17.47 2.78 6.13
C LYS A 68 -18.05 1.38 5.93
N ASN A 69 -18.79 0.89 6.92
CA ASN A 69 -19.62 -0.31 6.81
C ASN A 69 -18.91 -1.48 6.10
N SER A 70 -19.27 -1.72 4.84
CA SER A 70 -18.78 -2.80 3.96
C SER A 70 -17.34 -2.66 3.47
N GLU A 71 -16.68 -1.54 3.73
CA GLU A 71 -15.26 -1.33 3.40
C GLU A 71 -14.31 -1.97 4.41
N ASN A 72 -14.80 -2.33 5.60
CA ASN A 72 -14.03 -3.03 6.62
C ASN A 72 -14.07 -4.54 6.40
N TRP A 73 -13.16 -5.27 7.05
CA TRP A 73 -13.13 -6.74 6.98
C TRP A 73 -14.44 -7.37 7.45
N ILE A 74 -15.00 -8.27 6.64
CA ILE A 74 -16.18 -9.07 6.96
C ILE A 74 -15.81 -10.54 6.79
N ALA A 75 -15.81 -11.31 7.88
CA ALA A 75 -15.27 -12.66 7.95
C ALA A 75 -15.73 -13.60 6.80
N ASP A 76 -17.02 -13.57 6.47
CA ASP A 76 -17.61 -14.49 5.49
C ASP A 76 -17.65 -13.93 4.05
N LYS A 77 -17.12 -12.72 3.83
CA LYS A 77 -17.20 -12.03 2.52
C LYS A 77 -15.86 -11.51 2.03
N SER A 78 -14.97 -11.13 2.95
CA SER A 78 -13.70 -10.53 2.62
C SER A 78 -12.67 -11.57 2.21
N THR A 79 -11.80 -11.24 1.25
CA THR A 79 -10.77 -12.16 0.77
C THR A 79 -9.40 -11.50 0.69
N MET A 80 -8.34 -12.32 0.72
CA MET A 80 -6.98 -11.82 0.49
C MET A 80 -6.84 -11.21 -0.91
N LEU A 81 -7.57 -11.71 -1.91
CA LEU A 81 -7.60 -11.10 -3.24
C LEU A 81 -8.10 -9.65 -3.19
N GLN A 82 -9.17 -9.38 -2.46
CA GLN A 82 -9.68 -8.02 -2.28
C GLN A 82 -8.65 -7.11 -1.59
N VAL A 83 -7.90 -7.62 -0.61
CA VAL A 83 -6.81 -6.88 0.03
C VAL A 83 -5.74 -6.51 -1.01
N LEU A 84 -5.23 -7.47 -1.79
CA LEU A 84 -4.18 -7.23 -2.78
C LEU A 84 -4.63 -6.27 -3.89
N VAL A 85 -5.85 -6.46 -4.41
CA VAL A 85 -6.45 -5.55 -5.41
C VAL A 85 -6.64 -4.15 -4.83
N SER A 86 -7.05 -4.04 -3.56
CA SER A 86 -7.19 -2.73 -2.90
C SER A 86 -5.85 -2.03 -2.70
N ILE A 87 -4.78 -2.75 -2.37
CA ILE A 87 -3.42 -2.17 -2.32
C ILE A 87 -3.04 -1.64 -3.71
N GLN A 88 -3.25 -2.44 -4.76
CA GLN A 88 -2.91 -2.02 -6.12
C GLN A 88 -3.73 -0.80 -6.59
N ALA A 89 -5.04 -0.80 -6.34
CA ALA A 89 -5.95 0.23 -6.84
C ALA A 89 -6.00 1.50 -5.99
N LEU A 90 -6.00 1.37 -4.66
CA LEU A 90 -6.20 2.50 -3.75
C LEU A 90 -4.88 3.08 -3.24
N ILE A 91 -3.85 2.25 -3.04
CA ILE A 91 -2.57 2.72 -2.50
C ILE A 91 -1.63 3.08 -3.66
N LEU A 92 -1.39 2.16 -4.58
CA LEU A 92 -0.45 2.35 -5.69
C LEU A 92 -1.09 3.08 -6.89
N ASN A 93 -1.80 4.18 -6.64
CA ASN A 93 -2.55 4.92 -7.65
C ASN A 93 -1.76 6.08 -8.31
N GLU A 94 -2.38 6.78 -9.27
CA GLU A 94 -1.77 7.88 -10.04
C GLU A 94 -1.39 9.10 -9.18
N LYS A 95 -2.17 9.42 -8.14
CA LYS A 95 -2.04 10.65 -7.34
C LYS A 95 -2.02 10.34 -5.84
N PRO A 96 -0.99 9.61 -5.35
CA PRO A 96 -0.90 9.14 -3.96
C PRO A 96 -0.81 10.26 -2.92
N PHE A 97 -0.54 11.50 -3.32
CA PHE A 97 -0.64 12.67 -2.45
C PHE A 97 -2.02 12.78 -1.78
N PHE A 98 -3.10 12.47 -2.51
CA PHE A 98 -4.48 12.59 -2.01
C PHE A 98 -4.92 11.40 -1.16
N ASN A 99 -4.06 10.40 -0.94
CA ASN A 99 -4.34 9.32 -0.02
C ASN A 99 -4.26 9.77 1.45
N GLU A 100 -3.63 10.91 1.74
CA GLU A 100 -3.61 11.50 3.07
C GLU A 100 -5.02 12.04 3.41
N PRO A 101 -5.59 11.73 4.59
CA PRO A 101 -6.91 12.19 4.99
C PRO A 101 -7.08 13.70 4.86
N GLY A 102 -8.21 14.12 4.30
CA GLY A 102 -8.58 15.52 4.13
C GLY A 102 -7.84 16.26 3.01
N TYR A 103 -6.78 15.70 2.41
CA TYR A 103 -6.01 16.43 1.39
C TYR A 103 -6.83 16.74 0.14
N ALA A 104 -7.69 15.81 -0.28
CA ALA A 104 -8.59 16.03 -1.42
C ALA A 104 -9.58 17.19 -1.18
N GLU A 105 -9.98 17.43 0.07
CA GLU A 105 -10.89 18.52 0.44
C GLU A 105 -10.14 19.85 0.67
N HIS A 106 -8.95 19.77 1.28
CA HIS A 106 -8.16 20.94 1.65
C HIS A 106 -7.40 21.57 0.47
N TYR A 107 -6.82 20.75 -0.42
CA TYR A 107 -6.01 21.24 -1.54
C TYR A 107 -6.84 21.32 -2.81
N ARG A 108 -7.38 22.51 -3.09
CA ARG A 108 -8.19 22.80 -4.28
C ARG A 108 -7.36 22.76 -5.57
N ALA A 109 -8.05 22.46 -6.67
CA ALA A 109 -7.57 22.27 -8.04
C ALA A 109 -6.07 22.55 -8.28
N GLU A 110 -5.66 23.79 -8.51
CA GLU A 110 -4.31 24.10 -9.01
C GLU A 110 -3.20 23.79 -8.01
N GLU A 111 -3.35 24.21 -6.75
CA GLU A 111 -2.37 23.93 -5.70
C GLU A 111 -2.28 22.41 -5.43
N GLY A 112 -3.43 21.74 -5.37
CA GLY A 112 -3.49 20.28 -5.20
C GLY A 112 -2.78 19.54 -6.34
N GLN A 113 -2.99 19.94 -7.60
CA GLN A 113 -2.30 19.34 -8.73
C GLN A 113 -0.78 19.58 -8.66
N ARG A 114 -0.33 20.80 -8.33
CA ARG A 114 1.09 21.11 -8.19
C ARG A 114 1.75 20.25 -7.11
N ARG A 115 1.16 20.19 -5.91
CA ARG A 115 1.68 19.38 -4.80
C ARG A 115 1.63 17.88 -5.09
N SER A 116 0.59 17.41 -5.76
CA SER A 116 0.49 16.02 -6.22
C SER A 116 1.59 15.68 -7.21
N LYS A 117 1.93 16.59 -8.13
CA LYS A 117 3.04 16.39 -9.07
C LYS A 117 4.39 16.30 -8.33
N GLU A 118 4.64 17.22 -7.41
CA GLU A 118 5.86 17.20 -6.58
C GLU A 118 5.97 15.91 -5.75
N TYR A 119 4.86 15.45 -5.20
CA TYR A 119 4.79 14.17 -4.49
C TYR A 119 5.11 13.00 -5.42
N ASN A 120 4.54 12.97 -6.63
CA ASN A 120 4.81 11.92 -7.63
C ASN A 120 6.28 11.87 -8.04
N ASP A 121 6.90 13.04 -8.30
CA ASP A 121 8.31 13.13 -8.67
C ASP A 121 9.21 12.53 -7.56
N ASN A 122 8.92 12.82 -6.29
CA ASN A 122 9.62 12.20 -5.16
C ASN A 122 9.31 10.70 -5.00
N THR A 123 8.05 10.30 -5.13
CA THR A 123 7.63 8.88 -5.03
C THR A 123 8.26 8.03 -6.12
N PHE A 124 8.46 8.56 -7.33
CA PHE A 124 9.18 7.88 -8.39
C PHE A 124 10.64 7.60 -7.99
N ILE A 125 11.35 8.62 -7.47
CA ILE A 125 12.73 8.45 -6.99
C ILE A 125 12.78 7.42 -5.84
N LEU A 126 11.82 7.45 -4.91
CA LEU A 126 11.73 6.48 -3.84
C LEU A 126 11.45 5.06 -4.36
N SER A 127 10.61 4.91 -5.39
CA SER A 127 10.32 3.61 -6.01
C SER A 127 11.59 3.00 -6.64
N LEU A 128 12.39 3.81 -7.35
CA LEU A 128 13.70 3.40 -7.85
C LEU A 128 14.64 2.96 -6.72
N LYS A 129 14.68 3.73 -5.61
CA LYS A 129 15.48 3.36 -4.43
C LYS A 129 15.02 2.05 -3.80
N THR A 130 13.71 1.82 -3.71
CA THR A 130 13.13 0.56 -3.22
C THR A 130 13.52 -0.61 -4.10
N MET A 131 13.50 -0.46 -5.43
CA MET A 131 13.96 -1.52 -6.34
C MET A 131 15.44 -1.83 -6.11
N MET A 132 16.30 -0.80 -6.03
CA MET A 132 17.73 -0.99 -5.77
C MET A 132 17.98 -1.64 -4.41
N TYR A 133 17.23 -1.26 -3.37
CA TYR A 133 17.29 -1.91 -2.05
C TYR A 133 16.91 -3.39 -2.15
N THR A 134 15.81 -3.70 -2.84
CA THR A 134 15.30 -5.06 -3.01
C THR A 134 16.26 -5.94 -3.79
N LEU A 135 16.88 -5.43 -4.85
CA LEU A 135 17.91 -6.16 -5.61
C LEU A 135 19.16 -6.45 -4.77
N ARG A 136 19.55 -5.51 -3.90
CA ARG A 136 20.72 -5.68 -3.00
C ARG A 136 20.42 -6.58 -1.80
N LYS A 137 19.17 -6.60 -1.34
CA LYS A 137 18.71 -7.33 -0.17
C LYS A 137 17.34 -7.95 -0.44
N PRO A 138 17.26 -9.00 -1.27
CA PRO A 138 16.00 -9.61 -1.63
C PRO A 138 15.34 -10.25 -0.38
N PRO A 139 14.00 -10.17 -0.25
CA PRO A 139 13.29 -10.87 0.81
C PRO A 139 13.56 -12.39 0.75
N LYS A 140 14.00 -12.98 1.87
CA LYS A 140 14.26 -14.44 1.97
C LYS A 140 12.95 -15.22 1.92
N LEU A 141 12.92 -16.35 1.22
CA LEU A 141 11.76 -17.25 1.18
C LEU A 141 11.25 -17.53 2.61
N ILE A 142 9.94 -17.41 2.79
CA ILE A 142 9.19 -17.69 4.03
C ILE A 142 8.56 -19.07 3.94
#